data_AF-A0A924M4W6-F1
#
_entry.id   AF-A0A924M4W6-F1
#
_cell.length_a   1.000
_cell.length_b   1.000
_cell.length_c   1.000
_cell.angle_alpha   90.00
_cell.angle_beta   90.00
_cell.angle_gamma   90.00
#
_symmetry.space_group_name_H-M   'P 1'
#
loop_
_entity.id
_entity.type
_entity.pdbx_description
1 polymer ?
#
loop_
_entity_poly.entity_id
_entity_poly.type
_entity_poly.pdbx_seq_one_letter_code
_entity_poly.pdbx_strand_id
1 'polypeptide(L)'
;MKKLAVLSAFFVLGLTQAQTAAPRVELVGYAVLPADTFATGPASGQFNGNGTKLEAPRFSSQPVQGFSGVQFGPTPGSYWMMPDNGYGAKYNSADYLLRIYNITPSAKRSSGGAGTVAVGKFISLSDPNKKIGFPIVNENT
;
A
#
# COMPACT_ATOMS: atom_id res chain seq x y z
N MET A 1 -51.15 46.38 -52.06
CA MET A 1 -50.26 45.22 -51.92
C MET A 1 -49.83 45.10 -50.46
N LYS A 2 -50.46 44.21 -49.68
CA LYS A 2 -50.11 43.98 -48.26
C LYS A 2 -49.03 42.91 -48.20
N LYS A 3 -47.82 43.25 -47.75
CA LYS A 3 -46.73 42.28 -47.54
C LYS A 3 -46.97 41.56 -46.22
N LEU A 4 -47.26 40.26 -46.30
CA LEU A 4 -47.38 39.37 -45.15
C LEU A 4 -45.96 38.93 -44.76
N ALA A 5 -45.49 39.33 -43.59
CA ALA A 5 -44.23 38.84 -43.04
C ALA A 5 -44.51 37.51 -42.33
N VAL A 6 -43.98 36.41 -42.88
CA VAL A 6 -44.04 35.08 -42.25
C VAL A 6 -42.92 35.02 -41.22
N LEU A 7 -43.29 34.93 -39.95
CA LEU A 7 -42.35 34.74 -38.84
C LEU A 7 -42.13 33.23 -38.66
N SER A 8 -41.02 32.71 -39.16
CA SER A 8 -40.63 31.31 -38.92
C SER A 8 -40.07 31.16 -37.52
N ALA A 9 -40.84 30.53 -36.62
CA ALA A 9 -40.36 30.13 -35.30
C ALA A 9 -39.55 28.84 -35.42
N PHE A 10 -38.22 28.93 -35.28
CA PHE A 10 -37.36 27.76 -35.13
C PHE A 10 -37.49 27.21 -33.70
N PHE A 11 -38.20 26.09 -33.56
CA PHE A 11 -38.21 25.31 -32.32
C PHE A 11 -36.93 24.46 -32.26
N VAL A 12 -35.95 24.89 -31.46
CA VAL A 12 -34.79 24.06 -31.13
C VAL A 12 -35.20 23.13 -29.99
N LEU A 13 -35.47 21.86 -30.30
CA LEU A 13 -35.55 20.82 -29.28
C LEU A 13 -34.15 20.62 -28.68
N GLY A 14 -33.91 21.22 -27.52
CA GLY A 14 -32.75 20.91 -26.70
C GLY A 14 -32.90 19.50 -26.14
N LEU A 15 -32.15 18.54 -26.68
CA LEU A 15 -31.94 17.23 -26.05
C LEU A 15 -31.12 17.45 -24.77
N THR A 16 -31.79 17.58 -23.63
CA THR A 16 -31.13 17.48 -22.33
C THR A 16 -30.68 16.04 -22.16
N GLN A 17 -29.39 15.78 -22.34
CA GLN A 17 -28.81 14.52 -21.90
C GLN A 17 -28.93 14.46 -20.38
N ALA A 18 -29.65 13.46 -19.86
CA ALA A 18 -29.66 13.17 -18.44
C ALA A 18 -28.24 12.75 -18.04
N GLN A 19 -27.49 13.68 -17.46
CA GLN A 19 -26.18 13.40 -16.91
C GLN A 19 -26.39 12.55 -15.67
N THR A 20 -26.12 11.25 -15.79
CA THR A 20 -26.14 10.34 -14.65
C THR A 20 -25.12 10.83 -13.63
N ALA A 21 -25.60 11.23 -12.45
CA ALA A 21 -24.72 11.61 -11.36
C ALA A 21 -23.80 10.43 -11.04
N ALA A 22 -22.49 10.69 -10.96
CA ALA A 22 -21.53 9.67 -10.57
C ALA A 22 -21.94 9.05 -9.21
N PRO A 23 -21.75 7.74 -9.01
CA PRO A 23 -22.10 7.09 -7.76
C PRO A 23 -21.37 7.77 -6.59
N ARG A 24 -22.10 8.08 -5.53
CA ARG A 24 -21.55 8.70 -4.33
C ARG A 24 -20.68 7.69 -3.59
N VAL A 25 -19.36 7.89 -3.65
CA VAL A 25 -18.37 7.11 -2.90
C VAL A 25 -18.12 7.81 -1.56
N GLU A 26 -18.21 7.06 -0.45
CA GLU A 26 -17.93 7.57 0.89
C GLU A 26 -16.97 6.63 1.63
N LEU A 27 -16.05 7.22 2.41
CA LEU A 27 -15.18 6.47 3.32
C LEU A 27 -16.00 5.94 4.50
N VAL A 28 -16.32 4.65 4.48
CA VAL A 28 -17.08 3.99 5.56
C VAL A 28 -16.23 3.64 6.79
N GLY A 29 -14.90 3.69 6.66
CA GLY A 29 -13.97 3.52 7.76
C GLY A 29 -12.51 3.39 7.32
N TYR A 30 -11.58 3.59 8.25
CA TYR A 30 -10.15 3.52 8.00
C TYR A 30 -9.37 2.95 9.19
N ALA A 31 -8.20 2.38 8.93
CA ALA A 31 -7.22 2.05 9.95
C ALA A 31 -5.85 2.57 9.52
N VAL A 32 -5.05 3.05 10.46
CA VAL A 32 -3.73 3.61 10.20
C VAL A 32 -2.66 2.72 10.83
N LEU A 33 -1.67 2.35 10.02
CA LEU A 33 -0.40 1.82 10.48
C LEU A 33 0.59 3.00 10.52
N PRO A 34 1.16 3.36 11.68
CA PRO A 34 2.17 4.41 11.75
C PRO A 34 3.36 4.13 10.84
N ALA A 35 3.94 5.19 10.25
CA ALA A 35 5.12 5.09 9.39
C ALA A 35 6.38 4.63 10.15
N ASP A 36 6.43 4.83 11.47
CA ASP A 36 7.52 4.35 12.33
C ASP A 36 7.12 3.03 13.03
N THR A 37 6.59 2.08 12.26
CA THR A 37 6.30 0.73 12.75
C THR A 37 7.41 -0.23 12.34
N PHE A 38 8.06 -0.82 13.35
CA PHE A 38 9.18 -1.72 13.15
C PHE A 38 8.91 -3.09 13.76
N ALA A 39 9.56 -4.11 13.19
CA ALA A 39 9.57 -5.47 13.69
C ALA A 39 10.99 -5.87 14.12
N THR A 40 11.07 -6.84 15.03
CA THR A 40 12.34 -7.37 15.53
C THR A 40 13.26 -7.80 14.39
N GLY A 41 14.53 -7.44 14.49
CA GLY A 41 15.56 -7.71 13.49
C GLY A 41 16.73 -6.75 13.68
N PRO A 42 17.83 -6.94 12.94
CA PRO A 42 18.96 -6.02 13.00
C PRO A 42 18.56 -4.63 12.48
N ALA A 43 19.31 -3.63 12.92
CA ALA A 43 19.26 -2.28 12.38
C ALA A 43 19.53 -2.28 10.86
N SER A 44 18.94 -1.32 10.14
CA SER A 44 18.85 -1.42 8.69
C SER A 44 18.72 -0.07 7.98
N GLY A 45 18.81 -0.09 6.64
CA GLY A 45 18.84 1.11 5.81
C GLY A 45 20.19 1.83 5.87
N GLN A 46 21.28 1.09 6.13
CA GLN A 46 22.64 1.62 6.23
C GLN A 46 23.26 1.94 4.86
N PHE A 47 22.65 1.53 3.76
CA PHE A 47 23.18 1.79 2.42
C PHE A 47 22.46 2.97 1.76
N ASN A 48 23.20 3.79 1.00
CA ASN A 48 22.62 4.85 0.18
C ASN A 48 22.24 4.35 -1.23
N GLY A 49 21.67 5.22 -2.07
CA GLY A 49 21.21 4.86 -3.42
C GLY A 49 22.31 4.33 -4.37
N ASN A 50 23.58 4.58 -4.04
CA ASN A 50 24.74 4.09 -4.80
C ASN A 50 25.37 2.84 -4.15
N GLY A 51 24.81 2.34 -3.05
CA GLY A 51 25.32 1.17 -2.33
C GLY A 51 26.49 1.46 -1.41
N THR A 52 26.81 2.74 -1.16
CA THR A 52 27.80 3.10 -0.16
C THR A 52 27.22 2.89 1.23
N LYS A 53 27.96 2.18 2.08
CA LYS A 53 27.62 2.00 3.49
C LYS A 53 27.80 3.33 4.24
N LEU A 54 26.76 3.75 4.95
CA LEU A 54 26.71 4.94 5.80
C LEU A 54 27.31 4.64 7.18
N GLU A 55 27.68 5.69 7.90
CA GLU A 55 28.24 5.60 9.26
C GLU A 55 27.29 4.86 10.22
N ALA A 56 26.00 5.16 10.13
CA ALA A 56 24.95 4.53 10.94
C ALA A 56 23.76 4.09 10.07
N PRO A 57 23.05 3.02 10.47
CA PRO A 57 21.77 2.65 9.87
C PRO A 57 20.72 3.74 10.14
N ARG A 58 19.79 3.93 9.19
CA ARG A 58 18.67 4.87 9.35
C ARG A 58 17.65 4.40 10.36
N PHE A 59 17.50 3.08 10.50
CA PHE A 59 16.51 2.45 11.36
C PHE A 59 17.19 1.54 12.37
N SER A 60 16.71 1.56 13.61
CA SER A 60 17.20 0.68 14.68
C SER A 60 16.79 -0.79 14.50
N SER A 61 15.83 -1.06 13.62
CA SER A 61 15.26 -2.38 13.34
C SER A 61 14.54 -2.39 11.98
N GLN A 62 13.94 -3.52 11.59
CA GLN A 62 13.33 -3.67 10.28
C GLN A 62 11.98 -2.96 10.17
N PRO A 63 11.75 -2.09 9.18
CA PRO A 63 10.44 -1.48 8.97
C PRO A 63 9.41 -2.49 8.48
N VAL A 64 8.14 -2.28 8.86
CA VAL A 64 7.03 -3.19 8.49
C VAL A 64 6.36 -2.78 7.18
N GLN A 65 6.35 -1.49 6.82
CA GLN A 65 5.54 -1.01 5.69
C GLN A 65 6.21 -1.24 4.32
N GLY A 66 5.56 -0.70 3.27
CA GLY A 66 5.97 -0.86 1.87
C GLY A 66 5.27 -2.02 1.18
N PHE A 67 4.04 -2.35 1.56
CA PHE A 67 3.31 -3.52 1.06
C PHE A 67 2.93 -3.41 -0.42
N SER A 68 3.14 -4.49 -1.18
CA SER A 68 2.60 -4.68 -2.54
C SER A 68 1.79 -5.96 -2.72
N GLY A 69 1.85 -6.89 -1.75
CA GLY A 69 1.04 -8.12 -1.75
C GLY A 69 0.09 -8.18 -0.56
N VAL A 70 -1.12 -8.71 -0.78
CA VAL A 70 -2.11 -8.98 0.26
C VAL A 70 -2.73 -10.37 0.06
N GLN A 71 -2.91 -11.10 1.16
CA GLN A 71 -3.72 -12.32 1.21
C GLN A 71 -4.49 -12.42 2.52
N PHE A 72 -5.59 -13.18 2.55
CA PHE A 72 -6.29 -13.45 3.81
C PHE A 72 -5.38 -14.13 4.83
N GLY A 73 -5.38 -13.60 6.06
CA GLY A 73 -4.63 -14.13 7.18
C GLY A 73 -5.33 -15.34 7.83
N PRO A 74 -4.69 -15.93 8.85
CA PRO A 74 -5.18 -17.15 9.50
C PRO A 74 -6.42 -16.93 10.38
N THR A 75 -6.71 -15.68 10.76
CA THR A 75 -7.91 -15.33 11.53
C THR A 75 -8.79 -14.35 10.74
N PRO A 76 -10.13 -14.41 10.91
CA PRO A 76 -11.04 -13.45 10.27
C PRO A 76 -10.61 -12.00 10.53
N GLY A 77 -10.56 -11.19 9.47
CA GLY A 77 -10.15 -9.79 9.54
C GLY A 77 -8.63 -9.54 9.65
N SER A 78 -7.82 -10.59 9.66
CA SER A 78 -6.36 -10.48 9.50
C SER A 78 -5.93 -10.70 8.06
N TYR A 79 -4.77 -10.17 7.71
CA TYR A 79 -4.19 -10.24 6.37
C TYR A 79 -2.71 -10.55 6.44
N TRP A 80 -2.22 -11.33 5.49
CA TRP A 80 -0.79 -11.45 5.18
C TRP A 80 -0.42 -10.34 4.20
N MET A 81 0.59 -9.56 4.56
CA MET A 81 1.09 -8.44 3.75
C MET A 81 2.55 -8.67 3.40
N MET A 82 2.86 -8.56 2.12
CA MET A 82 4.23 -8.70 1.61
C MET A 82 4.75 -7.33 1.16
N PRO A 83 5.89 -6.86 1.70
CA PRO A 83 6.57 -5.67 1.21
C PRO A 83 7.10 -5.85 -0.22
N ASP A 84 7.19 -4.75 -0.96
CA ASP A 84 7.52 -4.76 -2.38
C ASP A 84 9.02 -4.95 -2.65
N ASN A 85 9.87 -4.04 -2.14
CA ASN A 85 11.25 -3.91 -2.65
C ASN A 85 12.21 -3.18 -1.69
N GLY A 86 12.10 -3.45 -0.39
CA GLY A 86 13.02 -2.90 0.60
C GLY A 86 12.91 -1.38 0.72
N TYR A 87 13.98 -0.65 0.40
CA TYR A 87 14.01 0.82 0.43
C TYR A 87 13.90 1.46 -0.96
N GLY A 88 13.29 0.77 -1.92
CA GLY A 88 12.95 1.31 -3.25
C GLY A 88 14.05 1.22 -4.31
N ALA A 89 15.25 0.75 -3.96
CA ALA A 89 16.31 0.44 -4.92
C ALA A 89 17.13 -0.79 -4.49
N LYS A 90 17.78 -1.46 -5.44
CA LYS A 90 18.61 -2.64 -5.13
C LYS A 90 19.80 -2.26 -4.23
N TYR A 91 20.47 -1.16 -4.56
CA TYR A 91 21.72 -0.78 -3.90
C TYR A 91 21.56 -0.32 -2.45
N ASN A 92 20.41 0.25 -2.07
CA ASN A 92 20.16 0.68 -0.70
C ASN A 92 19.52 -0.41 0.18
N SER A 93 19.17 -1.58 -0.39
CA SER A 93 18.34 -2.60 0.25
C SER A 93 19.06 -3.88 0.68
N ALA A 94 20.39 -3.87 0.72
CA ALA A 94 21.18 -5.05 1.11
C ALA A 94 20.91 -5.53 2.55
N ASP A 95 20.43 -4.65 3.43
CA ASP A 95 20.11 -4.96 4.84
C ASP A 95 18.60 -4.95 5.15
N TYR A 96 17.76 -5.01 4.11
CA TYR A 96 16.33 -5.22 4.25
C TYR A 96 16.01 -6.72 4.31
N LEU A 97 15.29 -7.16 5.33
CA LEU A 97 14.88 -8.57 5.46
C LEU A 97 13.57 -8.84 4.73
N LEU A 98 13.59 -9.83 3.84
CA LEU A 98 12.41 -10.28 3.11
C LEU A 98 11.44 -11.01 4.05
N ARG A 99 10.24 -10.45 4.23
CA ARG A 99 9.26 -10.94 5.21
C ARG A 99 7.83 -10.86 4.70
N ILE A 100 6.96 -11.66 5.29
CA ILE A 100 5.50 -11.54 5.17
C ILE A 100 4.94 -11.26 6.56
N TYR A 101 4.23 -10.15 6.73
CA TYR A 101 3.68 -9.71 8.01
C TYR A 101 2.21 -10.06 8.12
N ASN A 102 1.78 -10.61 9.27
CA ASN A 102 0.37 -10.67 9.59
C ASN A 102 -0.06 -9.33 10.19
N ILE A 103 -1.09 -8.71 9.63
CA ILE A 103 -1.68 -7.50 10.21
C ILE A 103 -3.18 -7.70 10.45
N THR A 104 -3.70 -6.99 11.46
CA THR A 104 -5.13 -6.97 11.77
C THR A 104 -5.59 -5.53 11.87
N PRO A 105 -6.24 -5.00 10.81
CA PRO A 105 -6.82 -3.66 10.84
C PRO A 105 -8.08 -3.61 11.73
N SER A 106 -8.13 -2.63 12.63
CA SER A 106 -9.32 -2.26 13.39
C SER A 106 -9.84 -0.91 12.89
N ALA A 107 -10.80 -0.95 11.96
CA ALA A 107 -11.27 0.26 11.30
C ALA A 107 -12.05 1.18 12.27
N LYS A 108 -11.68 2.47 12.28
CA LYS A 108 -12.49 3.55 12.83
C LYS A 108 -13.58 3.91 11.84
N ARG A 109 -14.82 3.90 12.33
CA ARG A 109 -16.05 4.23 11.60
C ARG A 109 -16.80 5.32 12.34
N SER A 110 -17.90 5.80 11.77
CA SER A 110 -18.83 6.72 12.45
C SER A 110 -19.41 6.14 13.74
N SER A 111 -19.59 4.81 13.80
CA SER A 111 -20.05 4.09 14.99
C SER A 111 -18.97 3.79 16.03
N GLY A 112 -17.71 4.21 15.78
CA GLY A 112 -16.56 3.94 16.67
C GLY A 112 -15.51 3.02 16.05
N GLY A 113 -14.63 2.49 16.90
CA GLY A 113 -13.48 1.66 16.49
C GLY A 113 -12.13 2.37 16.66
N ALA A 114 -11.05 1.58 16.75
CA ALA A 114 -9.74 2.08 17.17
C ALA A 114 -9.03 2.89 16.08
N GLY A 115 -9.23 2.54 14.80
CA GLY A 115 -8.52 3.17 13.69
C GLY A 115 -7.05 2.76 13.60
N THR A 116 -6.70 1.62 14.19
CA THR A 116 -5.32 1.15 14.32
C THR A 116 -5.10 -0.13 13.53
N VAL A 117 -3.85 -0.40 13.18
CA VAL A 117 -3.43 -1.68 12.62
C VAL A 117 -2.54 -2.37 13.66
N ALA A 118 -2.93 -3.58 14.07
CA ALA A 118 -2.06 -4.43 14.88
C ALA A 118 -1.12 -5.20 13.97
N VAL A 119 0.18 -5.20 14.27
CA VAL A 119 1.18 -6.04 13.60
C VAL A 119 1.39 -7.29 14.44
N GLY A 120 1.07 -8.45 13.86
CA GLY A 120 1.23 -9.75 14.48
C GLY A 120 2.57 -10.39 14.13
N LYS A 121 2.55 -11.71 13.98
CA LYS A 121 3.73 -12.50 13.58
C LYS A 121 4.15 -12.21 12.14
N PHE A 122 5.41 -12.51 11.85
CA PHE A 122 5.95 -12.49 10.49
C PHE A 122 6.60 -13.82 10.12
N ILE A 123 6.75 -14.02 8.81
CA ILE A 123 7.51 -15.12 8.21
C ILE A 123 8.72 -14.50 7.53
N SER A 124 9.94 -14.86 7.95
CA SER A 124 11.16 -14.53 7.18
C SER A 124 11.28 -15.48 5.99
N LEU A 125 11.54 -14.91 4.81
CA LEU A 125 11.72 -15.68 3.59
C LEU A 125 13.17 -16.11 3.46
N SER A 126 13.39 -17.37 3.08
CA SER A 126 14.69 -17.96 2.82
C SER A 126 14.58 -19.00 1.70
N ASP A 127 15.72 -19.40 1.13
CA ASP A 127 15.81 -20.47 0.13
C ASP A 127 16.66 -21.65 0.63
N PRO A 128 16.18 -22.40 1.64
CA PRO A 128 16.95 -23.52 2.22
C PRO A 128 17.21 -24.65 1.22
N ASN A 129 16.38 -24.74 0.17
CA ASN A 129 16.50 -25.77 -0.87
C ASN A 129 17.35 -25.32 -2.07
N LYS A 130 17.94 -24.11 -2.02
CA LYS A 130 18.85 -23.55 -3.03
C LYS A 130 18.27 -23.62 -4.44
N LYS A 131 17.00 -23.27 -4.60
CA LYS A 131 16.32 -23.23 -5.91
C LYS A 131 16.67 -21.97 -6.69
N ILE A 132 17.09 -20.91 -6.01
CA ILE A 132 17.56 -19.67 -6.62
C ILE A 132 19.01 -19.87 -7.04
N GLY A 133 19.32 -19.57 -8.30
CA GLY A 133 20.63 -19.81 -8.93
C GLY A 133 21.73 -18.82 -8.52
N PHE A 134 21.55 -18.06 -7.45
CA PHE A 134 22.52 -17.08 -6.93
C PHE A 134 22.44 -16.99 -5.40
N PRO A 135 23.53 -16.59 -4.73
CA PRO A 135 23.52 -16.40 -3.27
C PRO A 135 22.54 -15.29 -2.85
N ILE A 136 21.75 -15.55 -1.81
CA ILE A 136 20.83 -14.56 -1.25
C ILE A 136 21.54 -13.84 -0.11
N VAL A 137 21.55 -12.51 -0.18
CA VAL A 137 21.98 -11.68 0.95
C VAL A 137 21.08 -11.97 2.15
N ASN A 138 21.66 -12.19 3.32
CA ASN A 138 20.93 -12.49 4.57
C ASN A 138 20.18 -13.83 4.57
N GLU A 139 20.63 -14.85 3.82
CA GLU A 139 19.97 -16.17 3.75
C GLU A 139 19.86 -16.92 5.09
N ASN A 140 20.66 -16.55 6.09
CA ASN A 140 20.75 -17.21 7.40
C ASN A 140 20.07 -16.42 8.54
N THR A 141 19.21 -15.46 8.21
CA THR A 141 18.53 -14.53 9.16
C THR A 141 17.02 -14.71 9.13
#